data_AF-A0A0C2YHI0-F1
#
_entry.id   AF-A0A0C2YHI0-F1
#
_cell.length_a   1.000
_cell.length_b   1.000
_cell.length_c   1.000
_cell.angle_alpha   90.00
_cell.angle_beta   90.00
_cell.angle_gamma   90.00
#
_symmetry.space_group_name_H-M   'P 1'
#
loop_
_entity.id
_entity.type
_entity.pdbx_description
1 polymer ?
#
loop_
_entity_poly.entity_id
_entity_poly.type
_entity_poly.pdbx_seq_one_letter_code
_entity_poly.pdbx_strand_id
1 'polypeptide(L)'
;MSSGSPARVRRIPYGGRPKYVKLSPGDDGEFLADVFFEDPRTFSPKPGPLGQIHAWGLYPYFSEDPELNSNSGEVDEETLNLAASDGMQSMMRQMKAQMMYYKNRPEDQFMKVILERKRQQLKDMDLKQLDKCDVMVKITMTGMRNKITKESRVWRQFKVSAGITLSAFQDKVVAPIMGWVRNFHCYTFTDFRDGALFGPESSASVDSMHIAQVGYAYLPDNKYKLAHLFGKEGDQIGYLYDFGDKWQHHIEILKIYSPEESTGKIEIIDGKGMCPGENMNGNLEYADFLDKYDRASYTEKAAQKREVLETPNYKSFGKPPSLFDPAVFDIKAARERLSEALSSSASVRSGAKTFNIPMMPGGEAILDDITSGHLKKGQTSTKQHADDGPGYWRETTSNTKDSRKEAVCASCGKPAGPDVELKTCSGCRMVLYCSAEHQKVHWKASHKKQCTRNHTPQEKSS
;
A
#
# COMPACT_ATOMS: atom_id res chain seq x y z
N MET A 1 27.43 24.86 27.74
CA MET A 1 26.96 23.73 28.57
C MET A 1 25.48 23.93 28.79
N SER A 2 24.66 23.42 27.85
CA SER A 2 23.21 23.41 27.99
C SER A 2 22.85 22.15 28.77
N SER A 3 22.31 22.34 29.97
CA SER A 3 21.79 21.28 30.82
C SER A 3 20.62 20.60 30.12
N GLY A 4 20.86 19.44 29.49
CA GLY A 4 19.77 18.60 29.01
C GLY A 4 18.89 18.19 30.19
N SER A 5 17.59 18.46 30.10
CA SER A 5 16.60 17.87 31.01
C SER A 5 16.81 16.35 31.06
N PRO A 6 16.82 15.73 32.25
CA PRO A 6 16.93 14.28 32.34
C PRO A 6 15.73 13.66 31.64
N ALA A 7 15.98 12.79 30.66
CA ALA A 7 14.96 11.98 30.03
C ALA A 7 14.12 11.34 31.13
N ARG A 8 12.81 11.67 31.20
CA ARG A 8 11.90 11.09 32.18
C ARG A 8 12.01 9.57 32.05
N VAL A 9 12.55 8.91 33.09
CA VAL A 9 12.59 7.45 33.17
C VAL A 9 11.15 6.96 33.07
N ARG A 10 10.79 6.40 31.91
CA ARG A 10 9.44 5.86 31.67
C ARG A 10 9.20 4.75 32.69
N ARG A 11 8.22 4.93 33.57
CA ARG A 11 7.84 3.90 34.53
C ARG A 11 7.18 2.74 33.77
N ILE A 12 7.79 1.55 33.84
CA ILE A 12 7.24 0.35 33.21
C ILE A 12 5.91 0.00 33.90
N PRO A 13 4.81 -0.19 33.14
CA PRO A 13 3.51 -0.54 33.69
C PRO A 13 3.53 -1.85 34.51
N TYR A 14 2.60 -1.97 35.46
CA TYR A 14 2.32 -3.20 36.21
C TYR A 14 3.55 -3.87 36.87
N GLY A 15 4.54 -3.07 37.28
CA GLY A 15 5.76 -3.58 37.89
C GLY A 15 6.61 -4.46 36.95
N GLY A 16 6.51 -4.26 35.64
CA GLY A 16 7.28 -4.99 34.64
C GLY A 16 6.73 -6.38 34.28
N ARG A 17 5.50 -6.70 34.69
CA ARG A 17 4.89 -8.01 34.41
C ARG A 17 3.65 -7.87 33.51
N PRO A 18 3.74 -8.29 32.23
CA PRO A 18 2.59 -8.29 31.34
C PRO A 18 1.48 -9.25 31.79
N LYS A 19 0.22 -8.91 31.49
CA LYS A 19 -0.95 -9.74 31.87
C LYS A 19 -1.09 -11.04 31.07
N TYR A 20 -0.59 -11.07 29.83
CA TYR A 20 -0.77 -12.20 28.91
C TYR A 20 0.53 -12.66 28.25
N VAL A 21 1.30 -11.73 27.70
CA VAL A 21 2.52 -12.07 26.96
C VAL A 21 3.62 -12.56 27.91
N LYS A 22 4.40 -13.53 27.45
CA LYS A 22 5.52 -14.08 28.21
C LYS A 22 6.82 -13.46 27.75
N LEU A 23 7.54 -12.85 28.69
CA LEU A 23 8.89 -12.35 28.47
C LEU A 23 9.91 -13.49 28.64
N SER A 24 10.99 -13.46 27.86
CA SER A 24 12.13 -14.36 27.97
C SER A 24 12.91 -14.09 29.26
N PRO A 25 13.62 -15.08 29.86
CA PRO A 25 14.49 -14.81 30.99
C PRO A 25 15.49 -13.68 30.70
N GLY A 26 15.49 -12.64 31.54
CA GLY A 26 16.35 -11.46 31.38
C GLY A 26 15.72 -10.30 30.60
N ASP A 27 14.54 -10.48 29.99
CA ASP A 27 13.75 -9.36 29.43
C ASP A 27 12.87 -8.76 30.54
N ASP A 28 13.16 -7.50 30.87
CA ASP A 28 12.45 -6.69 31.86
C ASP A 28 11.30 -5.86 31.24
N GLY A 29 11.09 -5.98 29.93
CA GLY A 29 10.08 -5.23 29.19
C GLY A 29 10.49 -3.79 28.85
N GLU A 30 11.76 -3.43 29.00
CA GLU A 30 12.24 -2.12 28.58
C GLU A 30 11.98 -1.90 27.08
N PHE A 31 11.58 -0.66 26.74
CA PHE A 31 11.15 -0.22 25.41
C PHE A 31 9.93 -0.96 24.83
N LEU A 32 9.31 -1.91 25.56
CA LEU A 32 8.05 -2.52 25.14
C LEU A 32 6.92 -1.49 25.32
N ALA A 33 6.05 -1.34 24.32
CA ALA A 33 4.92 -0.42 24.42
C ALA A 33 3.92 -0.89 25.50
N ASP A 34 3.33 0.06 26.23
CA ASP A 34 2.47 -0.21 27.38
C ASP A 34 1.29 -1.12 27.04
N VAL A 35 0.77 -1.04 25.81
CA VAL A 35 -0.32 -1.89 25.31
C VAL A 35 0.01 -3.38 25.41
N PHE A 36 1.27 -3.78 25.24
CA PHE A 36 1.68 -5.18 25.33
C PHE A 36 1.75 -5.70 26.76
N PHE A 37 1.61 -4.84 27.77
CA PHE A 37 1.42 -5.27 29.15
C PHE A 37 -0.05 -5.58 29.48
N GLU A 38 -0.99 -5.22 28.60
CA GLU A 38 -2.41 -5.53 28.75
C GLU A 38 -2.75 -6.97 28.34
N ASP A 39 -4.03 -7.34 28.50
CA ASP A 39 -4.54 -8.62 28.03
C ASP A 39 -5.20 -8.44 26.66
N PRO A 40 -4.67 -9.05 25.58
CA PRO A 40 -5.21 -8.88 24.23
C PRO A 40 -6.63 -9.43 24.09
N ARG A 41 -7.09 -10.32 24.99
CA ARG A 41 -8.44 -10.89 24.94
C ARG A 41 -9.51 -9.85 25.28
N THR A 42 -9.18 -8.94 26.20
CA THR A 42 -10.07 -7.85 26.65
C THR A 42 -9.66 -6.49 26.11
N PHE A 43 -8.51 -6.39 25.44
CA PHE A 43 -8.05 -5.17 24.81
C PHE A 43 -9.08 -4.65 23.79
N SER A 44 -9.41 -3.38 23.93
CA SER A 44 -10.29 -2.64 23.04
C SER A 44 -9.56 -1.37 22.57
N PRO A 45 -9.38 -1.18 21.26
CA PRO A 45 -8.76 0.03 20.75
C PRO A 45 -9.61 1.27 21.03
N LYS A 46 -8.95 2.41 21.21
CA LYS A 46 -9.62 3.70 21.42
C LYS A 46 -9.55 4.52 20.13
N PRO A 47 -10.66 5.13 19.69
CA PRO A 47 -10.66 6.02 18.54
C PRO A 47 -9.85 7.29 18.81
N GLY A 48 -9.25 7.81 17.75
CA GLY A 48 -8.59 9.11 17.73
C GLY A 48 -9.59 10.26 17.63
N PRO A 49 -9.11 11.51 17.51
CA PRO A 49 -9.93 12.71 17.42
C PRO A 49 -11.02 12.68 16.34
N LEU A 50 -10.76 12.03 15.19
CA LEU A 50 -11.73 11.90 14.09
C LEU A 50 -12.63 10.66 14.21
N GLY A 51 -12.64 9.98 15.36
CA GLY A 51 -13.41 8.74 15.54
C GLY A 51 -12.80 7.51 14.86
N GLN A 52 -11.65 7.66 14.20
CA GLN A 52 -10.96 6.60 13.47
C GLN A 52 -9.98 5.85 14.38
N ILE A 53 -9.91 4.53 14.22
CA ILE A 53 -8.93 3.68 14.88
C ILE A 53 -7.84 3.30 13.90
N HIS A 54 -6.57 3.52 14.27
CA HIS A 54 -5.40 3.21 13.44
C HIS A 54 -4.58 2.09 14.06
N ALA A 55 -3.90 1.29 13.23
CA ALA A 55 -2.88 0.34 13.66
C ALA A 55 -3.30 -0.56 14.85
N TRP A 56 -4.49 -1.16 14.76
CA TRP A 56 -5.12 -1.97 15.81
C TRP A 56 -5.36 -1.24 17.15
N GLY A 57 -5.18 0.08 17.19
CA GLY A 57 -5.17 0.90 18.40
C GLY A 57 -3.93 0.68 19.28
N LEU A 58 -2.82 0.21 18.71
CA LEU A 58 -1.60 -0.11 19.47
C LEU A 58 -0.76 1.14 19.81
N TYR A 59 -0.91 2.20 19.03
CA TYR A 59 -0.13 3.42 19.20
C TYR A 59 -1.02 4.52 19.79
N PRO A 60 -0.41 5.44 20.58
CA PRO A 60 -1.06 6.70 20.87
C PRO A 60 -1.25 7.51 19.58
N TYR A 61 -2.06 8.55 19.66
CA TYR A 61 -2.19 9.57 18.63
C TYR A 61 -1.23 10.73 18.91
N PHE A 62 -0.94 11.54 17.89
CA PHE A 62 -0.14 12.75 18.08
C PHE A 62 -0.84 13.72 19.05
N SER A 63 -0.03 14.44 19.84
CA SER A 63 -0.50 15.37 20.86
C SER A 63 -0.59 16.79 20.31
N GLU A 64 -1.39 17.67 20.91
CA GLU A 64 -1.26 19.12 20.68
C GLU A 64 0.02 19.70 21.32
N ASP A 65 0.62 18.97 22.26
CA ASP A 65 1.88 19.34 22.91
C ASP A 65 3.08 19.07 21.97
N PRO A 66 3.74 20.12 21.44
CA PRO A 66 4.84 19.97 20.49
C PRO A 66 6.07 19.29 21.09
N GLU A 67 6.27 19.35 22.41
CA GLU A 67 7.41 18.68 23.07
C GLU A 67 7.28 17.14 23.05
N LEU A 68 6.06 16.64 22.80
CA LEU A 68 5.75 15.21 22.73
C LEU A 68 5.72 14.66 21.30
N ASN A 69 5.76 15.54 20.28
CA ASN A 69 5.79 15.13 18.88
C ASN A 69 7.19 15.38 18.30
N SER A 70 7.96 14.32 18.06
CA SER A 70 9.26 14.47 17.41
C SER A 70 9.10 15.03 15.98
N ASN A 71 9.52 16.28 15.76
CA ASN A 71 9.67 16.94 14.46
C ASN A 71 8.39 17.11 13.58
N SER A 72 7.21 17.32 14.16
CA SER A 72 6.04 17.69 13.35
C SER A 72 6.04 19.20 13.06
N GLY A 73 5.77 19.58 11.82
CA GLY A 73 5.46 20.95 11.40
C GLY A 73 4.15 21.47 12.00
N GLU A 74 3.41 22.33 11.27
CA GLU A 74 2.07 22.76 11.71
C GLU A 74 1.17 21.54 11.95
N VAL A 75 0.63 21.44 13.15
CA VAL A 75 -0.25 20.35 13.59
C VAL A 75 -1.69 20.74 13.26
N ASP A 76 -2.31 20.02 12.32
CA ASP A 76 -3.75 20.14 12.04
C ASP A 76 -4.54 18.94 12.59
N GLU A 77 -5.87 19.03 12.57
CA GLU A 77 -6.78 17.99 13.09
C GLU A 77 -6.53 16.62 12.44
N GLU A 78 -6.16 16.61 11.16
CA GLU A 78 -5.86 15.39 10.41
C GLU A 78 -4.53 14.77 10.86
N THR A 79 -3.53 15.60 11.14
CA THR A 79 -2.23 15.20 11.70
C THR A 79 -2.36 14.66 13.13
N LEU A 80 -3.18 15.30 13.98
CA LEU A 80 -3.48 14.82 15.34
C LEU A 80 -4.12 13.43 15.34
N ASN A 81 -4.83 13.09 14.26
CA ASN A 81 -5.50 11.81 14.13
C ASN A 81 -4.61 10.70 13.55
N LEU A 82 -3.32 10.96 13.32
CA LEU A 82 -2.37 9.94 12.90
C LEU A 82 -1.83 9.15 14.10
N ALA A 83 -1.51 7.88 13.87
CA ALA A 83 -0.85 7.05 14.86
C ALA A 83 0.59 7.51 15.09
N ALA A 84 0.92 7.90 16.32
CA ALA A 84 2.24 8.35 16.74
C ALA A 84 3.13 7.15 17.14
N SER A 85 3.56 6.37 16.14
CA SER A 85 4.52 5.29 16.35
C SER A 85 5.89 5.87 16.74
N ASP A 86 6.42 5.52 17.91
CA ASP A 86 7.78 5.91 18.31
C ASP A 86 8.82 4.98 17.66
N GLY A 87 9.40 5.44 16.55
CA GLY A 87 10.41 4.69 15.79
C GLY A 87 11.69 4.45 16.58
N MET A 88 12.10 5.37 17.46
CA MET A 88 13.30 5.23 18.28
C MET A 88 13.07 4.19 19.37
N GLN A 89 11.93 4.23 20.06
CA GLN A 89 11.54 3.20 21.00
C GLN A 89 11.49 1.82 20.33
N SER A 90 10.85 1.72 19.16
CA SER A 90 10.77 0.47 18.41
C SER A 90 12.16 -0.08 18.03
N MET A 91 13.07 0.79 17.61
CA MET A 91 14.45 0.40 17.28
C MET A 91 15.20 -0.09 18.52
N MET A 92 15.13 0.64 19.64
CA MET A 92 15.75 0.25 20.90
C MET A 92 15.20 -1.08 21.41
N ARG A 93 13.87 -1.28 21.31
CA ARG A 93 13.21 -2.55 21.63
C ARG A 93 13.77 -3.69 20.77
N GLN A 94 13.86 -3.50 19.46
CA GLN A 94 14.42 -4.49 18.54
C GLN A 94 15.88 -4.80 18.89
N MET A 95 16.72 -3.80 19.12
CA MET A 95 18.13 -3.98 19.46
C MET A 95 18.34 -4.74 20.77
N LYS A 96 17.53 -4.46 21.81
CA LYS A 96 17.59 -5.16 23.10
C LYS A 96 17.10 -6.60 22.98
N ALA A 97 16.00 -6.81 22.27
CA ALA A 97 15.29 -8.09 22.24
C ALA A 97 15.79 -9.08 21.16
N GLN A 98 16.51 -8.62 20.13
CA GLN A 98 16.89 -9.43 18.96
C GLN A 98 17.64 -10.74 19.30
N MET A 99 18.48 -10.73 20.34
CA MET A 99 19.23 -11.92 20.77
C MET A 99 18.46 -12.79 21.76
N MET A 100 17.36 -12.27 22.33
CA MET A 100 16.55 -12.97 23.35
C MET A 100 15.43 -13.81 22.71
N TYR A 101 14.96 -13.40 21.53
CA TYR A 101 13.81 -14.02 20.87
C TYR A 101 14.16 -14.39 19.42
N TYR A 102 14.29 -15.68 19.16
CA TYR A 102 14.36 -16.19 17.79
C TYR A 102 12.97 -16.29 17.14
N LYS A 103 11.95 -16.59 17.95
CA LYS A 103 10.52 -16.64 17.59
C LYS A 103 9.69 -16.24 18.80
N ASN A 104 8.40 -15.98 18.57
CA ASN A 104 7.40 -15.82 19.63
C ASN A 104 7.70 -14.61 20.55
N ARG A 105 8.03 -13.47 19.95
CA ARG A 105 8.24 -12.22 20.69
C ARG A 105 6.95 -11.82 21.43
N PRO A 106 7.03 -11.02 22.51
CA PRO A 106 5.84 -10.56 23.24
C PRO A 106 4.79 -9.91 22.31
N GLU A 107 5.25 -9.11 21.36
CA GLU A 107 4.42 -8.45 20.35
C GLU A 107 3.72 -9.48 19.45
N ASP A 108 4.43 -10.52 19.00
CA ASP A 108 3.84 -11.61 18.18
C ASP A 108 2.78 -12.39 18.96
N GLN A 109 3.01 -12.64 20.26
CA GLN A 109 2.06 -13.34 21.15
C GLN A 109 0.75 -12.55 21.30
N PHE A 110 0.86 -11.23 21.49
CA PHE A 110 -0.30 -10.33 21.59
C PHE A 110 -1.05 -10.27 20.27
N MET A 111 -0.33 -10.00 19.17
CA MET A 111 -0.92 -9.86 17.84
C MET A 111 -1.60 -11.13 17.36
N LYS A 112 -1.08 -12.31 17.71
CA LYS A 112 -1.74 -13.59 17.39
C LYS A 112 -3.19 -13.64 17.89
N VAL A 113 -3.45 -13.16 19.11
CA VAL A 113 -4.80 -13.14 19.70
C VAL A 113 -5.69 -12.13 18.98
N ILE A 114 -5.19 -10.92 18.73
CA ILE A 114 -5.92 -9.86 18.03
C ILE A 114 -6.32 -10.28 16.62
N LEU A 115 -5.37 -10.85 15.87
CA LEU A 115 -5.60 -11.33 14.51
C LEU A 115 -6.63 -12.46 14.49
N GLU A 116 -6.55 -13.41 15.42
CA GLU A 116 -7.49 -14.53 15.46
C GLU A 116 -8.91 -14.08 15.80
N ARG A 117 -9.06 -13.13 16.74
CA ARG A 117 -10.34 -12.50 17.05
C ARG A 117 -10.95 -11.81 15.83
N LYS A 118 -10.16 -11.02 15.09
CA LYS A 118 -10.63 -10.36 13.87
C LYS A 118 -10.94 -11.37 12.75
N ARG A 119 -10.18 -12.47 12.61
CA ARG A 119 -10.51 -13.54 11.65
C ARG A 119 -11.87 -14.16 11.94
N GLN A 120 -12.16 -14.46 13.20
CA GLN A 120 -13.46 -15.02 13.59
C GLN A 120 -14.58 -14.02 13.31
N GLN A 121 -14.39 -12.75 13.67
CA GLN A 121 -15.35 -11.68 13.37
C GLN A 121 -15.62 -11.55 11.86
N LEU A 122 -14.58 -11.59 11.02
CA LEU A 122 -14.73 -11.50 9.56
C LEU A 122 -15.36 -12.75 8.95
N LYS A 123 -15.13 -13.93 9.54
CA LYS A 123 -15.74 -15.19 9.10
C LYS A 123 -17.26 -15.18 9.33
N ASP A 124 -17.70 -14.59 10.43
CA ASP A 124 -19.11 -14.51 10.81
C ASP A 124 -19.81 -13.23 10.24
N MET A 125 -19.07 -12.40 9.51
CA MET A 125 -19.57 -11.14 8.95
C MET A 125 -20.51 -11.39 7.77
N ASP A 126 -21.74 -10.88 7.87
CA ASP A 126 -22.67 -10.78 6.75
C ASP A 126 -22.42 -9.47 5.98
N LEU A 127 -22.02 -9.59 4.71
CA LEU A 127 -21.77 -8.46 3.82
C LEU A 127 -23.05 -7.84 3.26
N LYS A 128 -24.24 -8.41 3.50
CA LYS A 128 -25.53 -7.85 3.04
C LYS A 128 -25.55 -7.51 1.54
N GLN A 129 -24.94 -8.37 0.72
CA GLN A 129 -24.74 -8.18 -0.72
C GLN A 129 -23.83 -7.01 -1.14
N LEU A 130 -23.17 -6.32 -0.21
CA LEU A 130 -22.21 -5.23 -0.54
C LEU A 130 -21.13 -5.70 -1.50
N ASP A 131 -20.71 -6.97 -1.44
CA ASP A 131 -19.73 -7.54 -2.36
C ASP A 131 -20.24 -7.75 -3.79
N LYS A 132 -21.54 -7.52 -4.04
CA LYS A 132 -22.16 -7.48 -5.38
C LYS A 132 -22.35 -6.05 -5.90
N CYS A 133 -22.14 -5.04 -5.05
CA CYS A 133 -22.31 -3.65 -5.40
C CYS A 133 -21.05 -3.03 -6.02
N ASP A 134 -21.27 -2.06 -6.91
CA ASP A 134 -20.29 -1.03 -7.24
C ASP A 134 -20.35 0.07 -6.18
N VAL A 135 -19.21 0.69 -5.92
CA VAL A 135 -19.08 1.85 -5.03
C VAL A 135 -18.34 2.96 -5.74
N MET A 136 -18.80 4.20 -5.52
CA MET A 136 -18.01 5.38 -5.85
C MET A 136 -17.13 5.72 -4.66
N VAL A 137 -15.83 5.82 -4.91
CA VAL A 137 -14.85 6.11 -3.86
C VAL A 137 -14.05 7.36 -4.21
N LYS A 138 -13.62 8.07 -3.17
CA LYS A 138 -12.63 9.14 -3.27
C LYS A 138 -11.44 8.81 -2.40
N ILE A 139 -10.30 8.60 -3.04
CA ILE A 139 -9.00 8.46 -2.35
C ILE A 139 -8.33 9.83 -2.28
N THR A 140 -7.95 10.27 -1.10
CA THR A 140 -7.32 11.57 -0.84
C THR A 140 -6.07 11.37 -0.01
N MET A 141 -4.98 12.05 -0.36
CA MET A 141 -3.77 12.03 0.46
C MET A 141 -3.94 12.95 1.66
N THR A 142 -3.72 12.41 2.86
CA THR A 142 -3.97 13.10 4.13
C THR A 142 -2.92 14.19 4.38
N GLY A 143 -3.27 15.27 5.09
CA GLY A 143 -2.33 16.34 5.44
C GLY A 143 -1.76 17.16 4.25
N MET A 144 -2.02 16.77 3.00
CA MET A 144 -1.57 17.49 1.80
C MET A 144 -2.57 18.53 1.35
N ARG A 145 -2.82 19.55 2.19
CA ARG A 145 -3.73 20.66 1.89
C ARG A 145 -2.98 21.89 1.44
N ASN A 146 -3.60 22.69 0.57
CA ASN A 146 -3.09 24.03 0.28
C ASN A 146 -3.23 24.90 1.54
N LYS A 147 -2.15 25.54 1.99
CA LYS A 147 -2.16 26.31 3.25
C LYS A 147 -3.15 27.48 3.25
N ILE A 148 -3.50 28.02 2.08
CA ILE A 148 -4.43 29.15 1.90
C ILE A 148 -5.87 28.66 1.70
N THR A 149 -6.11 27.85 0.65
CA THR A 149 -7.49 27.44 0.30
C THR A 149 -8.02 26.30 1.15
N LYS A 150 -7.14 25.62 1.91
CA LYS A 150 -7.42 24.41 2.71
C LYS A 150 -7.92 23.21 1.90
N GLU A 151 -7.94 23.31 0.57
CA GLU A 151 -8.30 22.21 -0.33
C GLU A 151 -7.21 21.14 -0.38
N SER A 152 -7.61 19.87 -0.45
CA SER A 152 -6.70 18.76 -0.72
C SER A 152 -6.00 18.93 -2.07
N ARG A 153 -4.69 18.70 -2.11
CA ARG A 153 -3.88 18.87 -3.33
C ARG A 153 -3.87 17.63 -4.22
N VAL A 154 -3.96 16.44 -3.64
CA VAL A 154 -3.92 15.17 -4.39
C VAL A 154 -5.08 14.25 -4.00
N TRP A 155 -5.95 13.95 -4.96
CA TRP A 155 -7.05 12.99 -4.79
C TRP A 155 -7.53 12.40 -6.12
N ARG A 156 -8.23 11.26 -6.05
CA ARG A 156 -8.85 10.57 -7.20
C ARG A 156 -10.25 10.12 -6.84
N GLN A 157 -11.20 10.28 -7.75
CA GLN A 157 -12.55 9.77 -7.62
C GLN A 157 -12.82 8.74 -8.72
N PHE A 158 -13.26 7.56 -8.32
CA PHE A 158 -13.49 6.46 -9.26
C PHE A 158 -14.56 5.51 -8.76
N LYS A 159 -15.17 4.77 -9.68
CA LYS A 159 -16.09 3.67 -9.38
C LYS A 159 -15.33 2.35 -9.42
N VAL A 160 -15.64 1.43 -8.50
CA VAL A 160 -15.05 0.08 -8.42
C VAL A 160 -16.05 -0.89 -7.80
N SER A 161 -15.93 -2.19 -8.10
CA SER A 161 -16.70 -3.22 -7.40
C SER A 161 -16.23 -3.33 -5.94
N ALA A 162 -17.15 -3.30 -4.98
CA ALA A 162 -16.81 -3.63 -3.58
C ALA A 162 -16.48 -5.13 -3.39
N GLY A 163 -16.80 -5.96 -4.39
CA GLY A 163 -16.43 -7.37 -4.44
C GLY A 163 -14.97 -7.68 -4.77
N ILE A 164 -14.18 -6.66 -5.14
CA ILE A 164 -12.76 -6.84 -5.48
C ILE A 164 -11.94 -7.25 -4.24
N THR A 165 -11.01 -8.19 -4.40
CA THR A 165 -10.06 -8.53 -3.33
C THR A 165 -9.14 -7.34 -3.03
N LEU A 166 -8.73 -7.13 -1.77
CA LEU A 166 -7.87 -6.01 -1.40
C LEU A 166 -6.51 -6.05 -2.11
N SER A 167 -5.97 -7.23 -2.37
CA SER A 167 -4.72 -7.39 -3.15
C SER A 167 -4.86 -6.87 -4.59
N ALA A 168 -5.92 -7.27 -5.29
CA ALA A 168 -6.22 -6.75 -6.63
C ALA A 168 -6.60 -5.26 -6.61
N PHE A 169 -7.31 -4.80 -5.57
CA PHE A 169 -7.64 -3.38 -5.40
C PHE A 169 -6.37 -2.54 -5.32
N GLN A 170 -5.39 -2.95 -4.51
CA GLN A 170 -4.10 -2.29 -4.47
C GLN A 170 -3.38 -2.36 -5.82
N ASP A 171 -3.15 -3.58 -6.30
CA ASP A 171 -2.21 -3.85 -7.38
C ASP A 171 -2.71 -3.34 -8.74
N LYS A 172 -4.02 -3.47 -8.96
CA LYS A 172 -4.66 -3.22 -10.25
C LYS A 172 -5.40 -1.89 -10.30
N VAL A 173 -5.69 -1.26 -9.17
CA VAL A 173 -6.57 -0.09 -9.10
C VAL A 173 -5.89 1.09 -8.41
N VAL A 174 -5.62 1.00 -7.12
CA VAL A 174 -5.12 2.12 -6.32
C VAL A 174 -3.73 2.57 -6.80
N ALA A 175 -2.76 1.66 -6.88
CA ALA A 175 -1.41 1.98 -7.34
C ALA A 175 -1.42 2.67 -8.73
N PRO A 176 -2.02 2.10 -9.79
CA PRO A 176 -2.01 2.74 -11.11
C PRO A 176 -2.83 4.04 -11.20
N ILE A 177 -3.97 4.15 -10.51
CA ILE A 177 -4.82 5.37 -10.53
C ILE A 177 -4.12 6.53 -9.82
N MET A 178 -3.49 6.26 -8.67
CA MET A 178 -2.68 7.27 -7.99
C MET A 178 -1.48 7.66 -8.87
N GLY A 179 -0.75 6.66 -9.37
CA GLY A 179 0.51 6.82 -10.10
C GLY A 179 1.72 6.22 -9.38
N TRP A 180 1.50 5.28 -8.46
CA TRP A 180 2.55 4.54 -7.77
C TRP A 180 3.11 3.40 -8.64
N VAL A 181 4.37 3.05 -8.42
CA VAL A 181 5.01 1.90 -9.06
C VAL A 181 4.46 0.62 -8.42
N ARG A 182 3.83 -0.22 -9.24
CA ARG A 182 3.37 -1.53 -8.80
C ARG A 182 4.55 -2.38 -8.31
N ASN A 183 4.31 -3.11 -7.22
CA ASN A 183 5.27 -4.03 -6.62
C ASN A 183 6.55 -3.39 -6.07
N PHE A 184 6.53 -2.10 -5.74
CA PHE A 184 7.73 -1.43 -5.24
C PHE A 184 7.80 -1.47 -3.71
N HIS A 185 6.79 -0.93 -3.05
CA HIS A 185 6.74 -0.81 -1.59
C HIS A 185 5.68 -1.71 -0.94
N CYS A 186 5.79 -1.88 0.38
CA CYS A 186 4.73 -2.44 1.20
C CYS A 186 3.52 -1.50 1.26
N TYR A 187 2.38 -2.05 1.68
CA TYR A 187 1.17 -1.28 1.92
C TYR A 187 0.28 -1.97 2.95
N THR A 188 -0.64 -1.20 3.52
CA THR A 188 -1.78 -1.74 4.28
C THR A 188 -3.06 -0.97 3.99
N PHE A 189 -4.19 -1.67 4.07
CA PHE A 189 -5.49 -1.05 4.29
C PHE A 189 -5.87 -1.14 5.77
N THR A 190 -6.51 -0.10 6.29
CA THR A 190 -6.97 -0.01 7.68
C THR A 190 -8.49 0.10 7.72
N ASP A 191 -9.16 -0.82 8.39
CA ASP A 191 -10.57 -0.67 8.78
C ASP A 191 -10.66 0.31 9.94
N PHE A 192 -11.02 1.57 9.68
CA PHE A 192 -11.03 2.60 10.73
C PHE A 192 -12.05 2.36 11.85
N ARG A 193 -12.98 1.42 11.70
CA ARG A 193 -13.95 1.08 12.75
C ARG A 193 -13.32 0.32 13.91
N ASP A 194 -12.22 -0.41 13.67
CA ASP A 194 -11.51 -1.17 14.71
C ASP A 194 -9.98 -1.21 14.57
N GLY A 195 -9.42 -0.51 13.59
CA GLY A 195 -7.98 -0.41 13.33
C GLY A 195 -7.37 -1.64 12.68
N ALA A 196 -8.18 -2.61 12.24
CA ALA A 196 -7.64 -3.81 11.64
C ALA A 196 -6.86 -3.52 10.36
N LEU A 197 -5.65 -4.07 10.28
CA LEU A 197 -4.76 -3.93 9.13
C LEU A 197 -4.85 -5.13 8.19
N PHE A 198 -4.80 -4.85 6.90
CA PHE A 198 -4.80 -5.84 5.82
C PHE A 198 -3.65 -5.53 4.84
N GLY A 199 -2.82 -6.53 4.56
CA GLY A 199 -1.64 -6.39 3.69
C GLY A 199 -1.25 -7.71 3.03
N PRO A 200 -0.22 -7.70 2.15
CA PRO A 200 0.16 -8.88 1.39
C PRO A 200 0.70 -9.99 2.30
N GLU A 201 0.23 -11.24 2.14
CA GLU A 201 0.61 -12.38 3.01
C GLU A 201 2.14 -12.58 3.13
N SER A 202 2.89 -12.17 2.10
CA SER A 202 4.34 -12.03 2.13
C SER A 202 4.74 -10.83 1.29
N SER A 203 5.73 -10.05 1.75
CA SER A 203 6.38 -8.99 0.96
C SER A 203 7.89 -9.11 1.08
N ALA A 204 8.60 -8.94 -0.03
CA ALA A 204 10.06 -8.82 -0.06
C ALA A 204 10.53 -7.37 -0.25
N SER A 205 9.62 -6.39 -0.19
CA SER A 205 10.00 -4.97 -0.24
C SER A 205 10.86 -4.62 0.97
N VAL A 206 11.89 -3.80 0.75
CA VAL A 206 12.89 -3.42 1.77
C VAL A 206 12.25 -2.73 2.97
N ASP A 207 11.25 -1.90 2.70
CA ASP A 207 10.49 -1.15 3.70
C ASP A 207 9.67 -2.02 4.66
N SER A 208 9.51 -3.33 4.39
CA SER A 208 8.86 -4.28 5.31
C SER A 208 9.50 -4.33 6.71
N MET A 209 10.77 -3.94 6.82
CA MET A 209 11.47 -3.80 8.10
C MET A 209 10.79 -2.80 9.07
N HIS A 210 10.01 -1.85 8.55
CA HIS A 210 9.28 -0.86 9.34
C HIS A 210 7.93 -1.35 9.88
N ILE A 211 7.60 -2.64 9.75
CA ILE A 211 6.28 -3.20 10.18
C ILE A 211 5.93 -2.88 11.64
N ALA A 212 6.94 -2.82 12.52
CA ALA A 212 6.77 -2.48 13.94
C ALA A 212 6.36 -1.01 14.18
N GLN A 213 6.46 -0.14 13.17
CA GLN A 213 5.96 1.23 13.19
C GLN A 213 4.59 1.37 12.52
N VAL A 214 4.11 0.32 11.84
CA VAL A 214 2.83 0.33 11.13
C VAL A 214 1.74 -0.36 11.96
N GLY A 215 2.06 -1.50 12.59
CA GLY A 215 1.09 -2.22 13.42
C GLY A 215 1.47 -3.66 13.73
N TYR A 216 2.76 -4.02 13.60
CA TYR A 216 3.38 -5.33 13.86
C TYR A 216 2.93 -6.49 12.98
N ALA A 217 1.64 -6.58 12.64
CA ALA A 217 1.09 -7.61 11.79
C ALA A 217 -0.20 -7.14 11.11
N TYR A 218 -0.59 -7.85 10.06
CA TYR A 218 -1.83 -7.62 9.33
C TYR A 218 -2.46 -8.94 8.88
N LEU A 219 -3.74 -8.89 8.52
CA LEU A 219 -4.43 -9.99 7.87
C LEU A 219 -4.09 -10.04 6.37
N PRO A 220 -4.07 -11.24 5.75
CA PRO A 220 -3.72 -11.39 4.33
C PRO A 220 -4.81 -10.79 3.44
N ASP A 221 -4.47 -9.74 2.71
CA ASP A 221 -5.37 -8.93 1.89
C ASP A 221 -6.06 -9.69 0.76
N ASN A 222 -5.43 -10.73 0.22
CA ASN A 222 -6.00 -11.57 -0.83
C ASN A 222 -7.16 -12.46 -0.36
N LYS A 223 -7.39 -12.60 0.95
CA LYS A 223 -8.51 -13.36 1.52
C LYS A 223 -9.74 -12.49 1.77
N TYR A 224 -9.61 -11.17 1.67
CA TYR A 224 -10.69 -10.22 1.97
C TYR A 224 -10.96 -9.29 0.79
N LYS A 225 -12.19 -8.81 0.75
CA LYS A 225 -12.72 -7.88 -0.27
C LYS A 225 -12.83 -6.46 0.29
N LEU A 226 -12.90 -5.47 -0.59
CA LEU A 226 -13.17 -4.07 -0.22
C LEU A 226 -14.45 -3.94 0.64
N ALA A 227 -15.50 -4.70 0.33
CA ALA A 227 -16.75 -4.77 1.09
C ALA A 227 -16.60 -5.12 2.58
N HIS A 228 -15.48 -5.70 3.02
CA HIS A 228 -15.26 -5.98 4.45
C HIS A 228 -14.88 -4.74 5.25
N LEU A 229 -14.41 -3.67 4.59
CA LEU A 229 -13.80 -2.52 5.26
C LEU A 229 -14.76 -1.34 5.46
N PHE A 230 -16.01 -1.45 5.02
CA PHE A 230 -17.03 -0.42 5.20
C PHE A 230 -18.42 -1.06 5.36
N GLY A 231 -19.42 -0.28 5.72
CA GLY A 231 -20.81 -0.72 5.84
C GLY A 231 -21.85 0.28 5.32
N LYS A 232 -21.49 1.55 5.16
CA LYS A 232 -22.38 2.61 4.66
C LYS A 232 -21.63 3.70 3.89
N GLU A 233 -22.38 4.54 3.19
CA GLU A 233 -21.86 5.78 2.61
C GLU A 233 -21.31 6.71 3.71
N GLY A 234 -20.22 7.41 3.40
CA GLY A 234 -19.46 8.23 4.34
C GLY A 234 -18.44 7.46 5.20
N ASP A 235 -18.47 6.12 5.20
CA ASP A 235 -17.41 5.36 5.86
C ASP A 235 -16.06 5.61 5.17
N GLN A 236 -14.99 5.57 5.97
CA GLN A 236 -13.62 5.81 5.53
C GLN A 236 -12.73 4.62 5.84
N ILE A 237 -11.77 4.39 4.93
CA ILE A 237 -10.78 3.32 5.00
C ILE A 237 -9.39 3.98 4.91
N GLY A 238 -8.47 3.57 5.77
CA GLY A 238 -7.08 4.00 5.69
C GLY A 238 -6.34 3.24 4.61
N TYR A 239 -5.46 3.91 3.88
CA TYR A 239 -4.51 3.27 2.98
C TYR A 239 -3.13 3.87 3.17
N LEU A 240 -2.20 3.03 3.63
CA LEU A 240 -0.79 3.35 3.80
C LEU A 240 0.00 2.70 2.67
N TYR A 241 0.71 3.49 1.90
CA TYR A 241 1.68 3.05 0.90
C TYR A 241 3.07 3.45 1.34
N ASP A 242 4.05 2.56 1.17
CA ASP A 242 5.43 2.73 1.63
C ASP A 242 5.54 2.81 3.15
N PHE A 243 6.08 1.78 3.77
CA PHE A 243 6.27 1.79 5.22
C PHE A 243 7.45 2.67 5.67
N GLY A 244 8.33 3.06 4.74
CA GLY A 244 9.41 4.03 4.97
C GLY A 244 8.86 5.45 4.99
N ASP A 245 8.46 5.96 3.82
CA ASP A 245 7.93 7.32 3.66
C ASP A 245 6.57 7.55 4.33
N LYS A 246 5.78 6.47 4.51
CA LYS A 246 4.44 6.50 5.10
C LYS A 246 3.45 7.38 4.33
N TRP A 247 3.27 7.12 3.04
CA TRP A 247 2.26 7.79 2.23
C TRP A 247 0.84 7.40 2.67
N GLN A 248 0.18 8.30 3.39
CA GLN A 248 -1.13 8.06 3.99
C GLN A 248 -2.27 8.61 3.14
N HIS A 249 -3.34 7.84 3.06
CA HIS A 249 -4.52 8.17 2.29
C HIS A 249 -5.78 7.81 3.08
N HIS A 250 -6.83 8.58 2.85
CA HIS A 250 -8.20 8.24 3.21
C HIS A 250 -8.97 7.85 1.95
N ILE A 251 -9.63 6.70 1.99
CA ILE A 251 -10.57 6.24 0.96
C ILE A 251 -11.98 6.38 1.54
N GLU A 252 -12.73 7.32 1.02
CA GLU A 252 -14.12 7.58 1.43
C GLU A 252 -15.09 6.88 0.48
N ILE A 253 -16.11 6.21 1.04
CA ILE A 253 -17.22 5.62 0.29
C ILE A 253 -18.27 6.71 0.02
N LEU A 254 -18.24 7.31 -1.16
CA LEU A 254 -19.15 8.40 -1.52
C LEU A 254 -20.56 7.91 -1.84
N LYS A 255 -20.66 6.76 -2.52
CA LYS A 255 -21.94 6.19 -2.95
C LYS A 255 -21.86 4.68 -3.04
N ILE A 256 -22.91 3.99 -2.60
CA ILE A 256 -23.11 2.55 -2.78
C ILE A 256 -24.25 2.36 -3.80
N TYR A 257 -23.94 1.71 -4.92
CA TYR A 257 -24.95 1.41 -5.93
C TYR A 257 -25.71 0.13 -5.57
N SER A 258 -26.94 0.01 -6.07
CA SER A 258 -27.69 -1.24 -5.96
C SER A 258 -27.02 -2.36 -6.76
N PRO A 259 -27.19 -3.64 -6.39
CA PRO A 259 -26.68 -4.77 -7.18
C PRO A 259 -27.11 -4.72 -8.65
N GLU A 260 -28.31 -4.20 -8.94
CA GLU A 260 -28.88 -4.11 -10.29
C GLU A 260 -28.19 -3.04 -11.14
N GLU A 261 -27.76 -1.93 -10.54
CA GLU A 261 -26.98 -0.87 -11.20
C GLU A 261 -25.50 -1.22 -11.34
N SER A 262 -25.07 -2.31 -10.68
CA SER A 262 -23.66 -2.66 -10.54
C SER A 262 -23.15 -3.49 -11.71
N THR A 263 -22.12 -2.97 -12.36
CA THR A 263 -21.50 -3.58 -13.54
C THR A 263 -20.20 -4.28 -13.20
N GLY A 264 -19.54 -3.89 -12.11
CA GLY A 264 -18.17 -4.25 -11.76
C GLY A 264 -17.11 -3.51 -12.57
N LYS A 265 -17.49 -2.54 -13.41
CA LYS A 265 -16.56 -1.77 -14.23
C LYS A 265 -15.85 -0.72 -13.38
N ILE A 266 -14.53 -0.66 -13.51
CA ILE A 266 -13.70 0.37 -12.93
C ILE A 266 -13.72 1.60 -13.84
N GLU A 267 -14.08 2.75 -13.27
CA GLU A 267 -14.22 4.00 -14.03
C GLU A 267 -13.60 5.16 -13.26
N ILE A 268 -12.51 5.73 -13.78
CA ILE A 268 -11.93 6.97 -13.25
C ILE A 268 -12.84 8.13 -13.67
N ILE A 269 -13.40 8.81 -12.67
CA ILE A 269 -14.37 9.89 -12.84
C ILE A 269 -13.65 11.23 -12.85
N ASP A 270 -12.85 11.50 -11.82
CA ASP A 270 -12.20 12.80 -11.63
C ASP A 270 -10.94 12.67 -10.74
N GLY A 271 -10.18 13.75 -10.63
CA GLY A 271 -9.03 13.85 -9.72
C GLY A 271 -8.34 15.20 -9.77
N LYS A 272 -7.47 15.44 -8.81
CA LYS A 272 -6.63 16.64 -8.71
C LYS A 272 -5.21 16.28 -8.32
N GLY A 273 -4.24 17.02 -8.83
CA GLY A 273 -2.83 16.88 -8.50
C GLY A 273 -2.17 15.63 -9.09
N MET A 274 -0.89 15.76 -9.40
CA MET A 274 -0.04 14.64 -9.76
C MET A 274 0.21 13.73 -8.56
N CYS A 275 0.59 12.48 -8.81
CA CYS A 275 1.13 11.63 -7.74
C CYS A 275 2.43 12.26 -7.22
N PRO A 276 2.73 12.23 -5.92
CA PRO A 276 4.10 12.50 -5.48
C PRO A 276 5.09 11.55 -6.15
N GLY A 277 6.35 11.97 -6.25
CA GLY A 277 7.42 11.07 -6.68
C GLY A 277 7.66 9.98 -5.64
N GLU A 278 8.08 8.80 -6.08
CA GLU A 278 8.52 7.73 -5.16
C GLU A 278 9.73 8.18 -4.34
N ASN A 279 9.79 7.81 -3.05
CA ASN A 279 10.88 8.15 -2.12
C ASN A 279 11.05 9.68 -1.91
N MET A 280 9.94 10.38 -1.68
CA MET A 280 9.91 11.83 -1.44
C MET A 280 9.43 12.20 -0.02
N ASN A 281 9.71 11.33 0.95
CA ASN A 281 9.58 11.55 2.39
C ASN A 281 8.15 11.77 2.91
N GLY A 282 7.13 11.22 2.24
CA GLY A 282 5.77 11.20 2.79
C GLY A 282 4.99 12.50 2.68
N ASN A 283 3.79 12.51 3.29
CA ASN A 283 2.76 13.51 3.03
C ASN A 283 3.14 14.93 3.47
N LEU A 284 3.68 15.10 4.68
CA LEU A 284 3.89 16.43 5.27
C LEU A 284 5.05 17.15 4.57
N GLU A 285 6.15 16.44 4.36
CA GLU A 285 7.34 16.91 3.68
C GLU A 285 7.03 17.27 2.22
N TYR A 286 6.21 16.47 1.55
CA TYR A 286 5.76 16.77 0.20
C TYR A 286 4.76 17.94 0.17
N ALA A 287 3.92 18.13 1.19
CA ALA A 287 3.09 19.32 1.30
C ALA A 287 3.94 20.60 1.41
N ASP A 288 5.00 20.56 2.20
CA ASP A 288 5.97 21.65 2.31
C ASP A 288 6.76 21.85 1.00
N PHE A 289 7.11 20.77 0.30
CA PHE A 289 7.69 20.84 -1.05
C PHE A 289 6.76 21.58 -2.02
N LEU A 290 5.45 21.27 -2.00
CA LEU A 290 4.46 21.94 -2.84
C LEU A 290 4.25 23.41 -2.45
N ASP A 291 4.30 23.75 -1.17
CA ASP A 291 4.22 25.16 -0.75
C ASP A 291 5.43 25.98 -1.19
N LYS A 292 6.62 25.39 -1.10
CA LYS A 292 7.84 26.00 -1.64
C LYS A 292 7.71 26.15 -3.16
N TYR A 293 7.23 25.12 -3.84
CA TYR A 293 6.98 25.14 -5.28
C TYR A 293 6.00 26.26 -5.67
N ASP A 294 4.89 26.44 -4.96
CA ASP A 294 3.89 27.47 -5.29
C ASP A 294 4.49 28.88 -5.28
N ARG A 295 5.40 29.15 -4.34
CA ARG A 295 6.08 30.45 -4.13
C ARG A 295 7.38 30.62 -4.92
N ALA A 296 7.87 29.55 -5.54
CA ALA A 296 9.16 29.50 -6.22
C ALA A 296 9.16 30.31 -7.53
N SER A 297 10.35 30.86 -7.83
CA SER A 297 10.66 31.44 -9.14
C SER A 297 10.65 30.38 -10.25
N TYR A 298 10.68 30.83 -11.51
CA TYR A 298 10.68 29.91 -12.67
C TYR A 298 11.85 28.90 -12.64
N THR A 299 13.06 29.36 -12.27
CA THR A 299 14.26 28.51 -12.23
C THR A 299 14.21 27.48 -11.12
N GLU A 300 13.72 27.86 -9.94
CA GLU A 300 13.52 26.95 -8.80
C GLU A 300 12.46 25.90 -9.11
N LYS A 301 11.32 26.31 -9.70
CA LYS A 301 10.29 25.39 -10.17
C LYS A 301 10.88 24.38 -11.16
N ALA A 302 11.70 24.83 -12.11
CA ALA A 302 12.32 23.93 -13.08
C ALA A 302 13.22 22.87 -12.43
N ALA A 303 13.96 23.20 -11.36
CA ALA A 303 14.76 22.23 -10.60
C ALA A 303 13.88 21.23 -9.85
N GLN A 304 12.87 21.72 -9.12
CA GLN A 304 11.91 20.89 -8.38
C GLN A 304 11.15 19.92 -9.29
N LYS A 305 10.77 20.36 -10.50
CA LYS A 305 10.14 19.46 -11.49
C LYS A 305 11.08 18.33 -11.91
N ARG A 306 12.37 18.61 -12.10
CA ARG A 306 13.34 17.56 -12.47
C ARG A 306 13.51 16.56 -11.35
N GLU A 307 13.61 17.02 -10.11
CA GLU A 307 13.66 16.16 -8.92
C GLU A 307 12.49 15.16 -8.89
N VAL A 308 11.26 15.63 -9.11
CA VAL A 308 10.10 14.72 -9.19
C VAL A 308 10.18 13.79 -10.41
N LEU A 309 10.58 14.30 -11.57
CA LEU A 309 10.62 13.53 -12.81
C LEU A 309 11.73 12.46 -12.86
N GLU A 310 12.74 12.56 -12.01
CA GLU A 310 13.80 11.56 -11.85
C GLU A 310 13.36 10.36 -11.00
N THR A 311 12.23 10.47 -10.30
CA THR A 311 11.73 9.37 -9.45
C THR A 311 11.16 8.19 -10.27
N PRO A 312 11.21 6.96 -9.73
CA PRO A 312 10.79 5.75 -10.45
C PRO A 312 9.40 5.78 -11.12
N ASN A 313 8.39 6.41 -10.52
CA ASN A 313 7.05 6.50 -11.10
C ASN A 313 6.93 7.47 -12.28
N TYR A 314 7.92 8.35 -12.48
CA TYR A 314 7.95 9.32 -13.58
C TYR A 314 8.95 8.97 -14.70
N LYS A 315 9.66 7.84 -14.61
CA LYS A 315 10.57 7.37 -15.69
C LYS A 315 9.90 7.27 -17.06
N SER A 316 8.61 6.94 -17.09
CA SER A 316 7.81 6.86 -18.33
C SER A 316 6.98 8.11 -18.61
N PHE A 317 7.24 9.25 -17.95
CA PHE A 317 6.49 10.49 -18.16
C PHE A 317 6.53 10.93 -19.63
N GLY A 318 7.69 10.77 -20.28
CA GLY A 318 7.82 10.89 -21.74
C GLY A 318 7.49 12.28 -22.32
N LYS A 319 7.32 13.29 -21.47
CA LYS A 319 6.99 14.69 -21.83
C LYS A 319 8.08 15.62 -21.28
N PRO A 320 8.31 16.79 -21.89
CA PRO A 320 9.24 17.78 -21.37
C PRO A 320 8.87 18.23 -19.94
N PRO A 321 9.84 18.56 -19.07
CA PRO A 321 9.57 19.07 -17.72
C PRO A 321 8.67 20.30 -17.67
N SER A 322 8.63 21.11 -18.74
CA SER A 322 7.74 22.27 -18.83
C SER A 322 6.25 21.89 -18.78
N LEU A 323 5.89 20.68 -19.23
CA LEU A 323 4.52 20.15 -19.20
C LEU A 323 4.17 19.44 -17.90
N PHE A 324 5.12 19.29 -16.97
CA PHE A 324 4.81 18.79 -15.64
C PHE A 324 4.22 19.92 -14.80
N ASP A 325 3.00 19.71 -14.29
CA ASP A 325 2.35 20.59 -13.33
C ASP A 325 1.83 19.74 -12.16
N PRO A 326 2.38 19.90 -10.94
CA PRO A 326 1.98 19.10 -9.79
C PRO A 326 0.52 19.30 -9.38
N ALA A 327 -0.14 20.38 -9.79
CA ALA A 327 -1.54 20.65 -9.45
C ALA A 327 -2.55 19.96 -10.39
N VAL A 328 -2.11 19.50 -11.58
CA VAL A 328 -2.99 18.96 -12.62
C VAL A 328 -3.05 17.44 -12.56
N PHE A 329 -4.25 16.88 -12.69
CA PHE A 329 -4.45 15.44 -12.84
C PHE A 329 -4.58 15.05 -14.32
N ASP A 330 -3.62 14.26 -14.83
CA ASP A 330 -3.72 13.67 -16.17
C ASP A 330 -4.57 12.40 -16.15
N ILE A 331 -5.89 12.58 -16.29
CA ILE A 331 -6.87 11.48 -16.29
C ILE A 331 -6.64 10.48 -17.44
N LYS A 332 -6.09 10.93 -18.57
CA LYS A 332 -5.80 10.06 -19.71
C LYS A 332 -4.66 9.11 -19.37
N ALA A 333 -3.55 9.64 -18.84
CA ALA A 333 -2.43 8.84 -18.40
C ALA A 333 -2.83 7.86 -17.27
N ALA A 334 -3.72 8.28 -16.35
CA ALA A 334 -4.24 7.39 -15.31
C ALA A 334 -5.08 6.23 -15.87
N ARG A 335 -5.92 6.49 -16.88
CA ARG A 335 -6.71 5.45 -17.57
C ARG A 335 -5.80 4.48 -18.34
N GLU A 336 -4.72 4.97 -18.94
CA GLU A 336 -3.72 4.14 -19.62
C GLU A 336 -3.01 3.20 -18.63
N ARG A 337 -2.51 3.74 -17.49
CA ARG A 337 -1.90 2.92 -16.43
C ARG A 337 -2.87 1.88 -15.85
N LEU A 338 -4.14 2.25 -15.64
CA LEU A 338 -5.17 1.32 -15.18
C LEU A 338 -5.39 0.19 -16.20
N SER A 339 -5.51 0.51 -17.49
CA SER A 339 -5.67 -0.47 -18.56
C SER A 339 -4.49 -1.45 -18.65
N GLU A 340 -3.26 -0.93 -18.53
CA GLU A 340 -2.04 -1.75 -18.50
C GLU A 340 -1.98 -2.66 -17.25
N ALA A 341 -2.35 -2.13 -16.08
CA ALA A 341 -2.40 -2.92 -14.85
C ALA A 341 -3.42 -4.06 -14.96
N LEU A 342 -4.62 -3.77 -15.46
CA LEU A 342 -5.69 -4.76 -15.65
C LEU A 342 -5.32 -5.88 -16.64
N SER A 343 -4.49 -5.57 -17.64
CA SER A 343 -4.10 -6.52 -18.70
C SER A 343 -2.82 -7.31 -18.41
N SER A 344 -2.06 -6.93 -17.39
CA SER A 344 -0.84 -7.63 -16.94
C SER A 344 -1.13 -8.64 -15.81
N SER A 345 -0.18 -9.52 -15.52
CA SER A 345 -0.26 -10.40 -14.34
C SER A 345 -0.17 -9.60 -13.05
N ALA A 346 -0.75 -10.14 -11.97
CA ALA A 346 -0.60 -9.61 -10.63
C ALA A 346 0.88 -9.63 -10.22
N SER A 347 1.26 -8.61 -9.46
CA SER A 347 2.62 -8.48 -8.97
C SER A 347 3.00 -9.61 -7.99
N VAL A 348 4.22 -10.11 -8.10
CA VAL A 348 4.75 -11.13 -7.20
C VAL A 348 5.36 -10.46 -5.97
N ARG A 349 4.57 -10.36 -4.90
CA ARG A 349 4.96 -9.65 -3.67
C ARG A 349 6.20 -10.22 -2.98
N SER A 350 6.44 -11.52 -3.12
CA SER A 350 7.66 -12.18 -2.60
C SER A 350 8.94 -11.87 -3.38
N GLY A 351 8.85 -11.10 -4.47
CA GLY A 351 9.98 -10.62 -5.25
C GLY A 351 9.70 -9.22 -5.76
N ALA A 352 9.46 -8.31 -4.82
CA ALA A 352 9.21 -6.89 -5.06
C ALA A 352 10.39 -6.22 -5.78
N LYS A 353 10.11 -5.08 -6.44
CA LYS A 353 11.13 -4.27 -7.10
C LYS A 353 12.16 -3.80 -6.09
N THR A 354 13.42 -4.10 -6.34
CA THR A 354 14.53 -3.71 -5.46
C THR A 354 15.69 -3.19 -6.28
N PHE A 355 16.32 -2.13 -5.78
CA PHE A 355 17.59 -1.67 -6.32
C PHE A 355 18.73 -2.31 -5.55
N ASN A 356 19.64 -2.94 -6.28
CA ASN A 356 20.74 -3.71 -5.74
C ASN A 356 22.06 -3.07 -6.15
N ILE A 357 22.98 -2.94 -5.19
CA ILE A 357 24.35 -2.48 -5.44
C ILE A 357 25.29 -3.59 -4.99
N PRO A 358 25.96 -4.30 -5.92
CA PRO A 358 26.98 -5.28 -5.55
C PRO A 358 28.11 -4.61 -4.77
N MET A 359 28.49 -5.16 -3.62
CA MET A 359 29.62 -4.62 -2.83
C MET A 359 30.99 -4.85 -3.48
N MET A 360 31.06 -5.76 -4.45
CA MET A 360 32.28 -6.11 -5.17
C MET A 360 31.93 -6.56 -6.60
N PRO A 361 32.83 -6.36 -7.59
CA PRO A 361 32.64 -6.85 -8.95
C PRO A 361 32.36 -8.36 -8.95
N GLY A 362 31.29 -8.79 -9.66
CA GLY A 362 30.86 -10.19 -9.67
C GLY A 362 30.11 -10.67 -8.42
N GLY A 363 29.91 -9.82 -7.41
CA GLY A 363 29.13 -10.12 -6.20
C GLY A 363 27.62 -10.25 -6.43
N GLU A 364 27.17 -10.01 -7.66
CA GLU A 364 25.77 -10.13 -8.09
C GLU A 364 25.21 -11.52 -7.79
N ALA A 365 25.95 -12.59 -8.07
CA ALA A 365 25.48 -13.95 -7.85
C ALA A 365 25.19 -14.23 -6.36
N ILE A 366 25.99 -13.64 -5.45
CA ILE A 366 25.80 -13.79 -4.01
C ILE A 366 24.58 -12.99 -3.55
N LEU A 367 24.48 -11.73 -4.00
CA LEU A 367 23.34 -10.88 -3.67
C LEU A 367 22.04 -11.48 -4.22
N ASP A 368 22.12 -12.08 -5.39
CA ASP A 368 21.04 -12.83 -5.99
C ASP A 368 20.62 -13.97 -5.07
N ASP A 369 21.53 -14.84 -4.66
CA ASP A 369 21.18 -16.01 -3.85
C ASP A 369 20.54 -15.61 -2.51
N ILE A 370 21.02 -14.50 -1.90
CA ILE A 370 20.46 -13.93 -0.67
C ILE A 370 19.04 -13.37 -0.88
N THR A 371 18.77 -12.73 -2.02
CA THR A 371 17.55 -11.94 -2.23
C THR A 371 16.50 -12.59 -3.13
N SER A 372 16.86 -13.62 -3.92
CA SER A 372 15.98 -14.19 -4.96
C SER A 372 14.79 -14.98 -4.40
N GLY A 373 14.87 -15.42 -3.14
CA GLY A 373 13.93 -16.38 -2.60
C GLY A 373 13.79 -17.64 -3.48
N HIS A 374 12.82 -18.50 -3.17
CA HIS A 374 12.50 -19.63 -4.04
C HIS A 374 11.43 -19.22 -5.05
N LEU A 375 11.80 -19.14 -6.33
CA LEU A 375 10.87 -18.87 -7.42
C LEU A 375 9.86 -20.01 -7.55
N LYS A 376 8.57 -19.66 -7.61
CA LYS A 376 7.49 -20.61 -7.89
C LYS A 376 7.41 -20.92 -9.39
N LYS A 377 6.68 -21.99 -9.74
CA LYS A 377 6.46 -22.38 -11.15
C LYS A 377 5.93 -21.20 -11.98
N GLY A 378 6.65 -20.86 -13.05
CA GLY A 378 6.30 -19.76 -13.95
C GLY A 378 6.59 -18.35 -13.39
N GLN A 379 7.49 -18.26 -12.42
CA GLN A 379 8.08 -16.99 -12.01
C GLN A 379 9.49 -16.84 -12.57
N THR A 380 9.84 -15.61 -12.94
CA THR A 380 11.17 -15.26 -13.45
C THR A 380 11.62 -13.97 -12.79
N SER A 381 12.86 -13.95 -12.30
CA SER A 381 13.51 -12.71 -11.85
C SER A 381 14.09 -11.98 -13.06
N THR A 382 13.69 -10.74 -13.27
CA THR A 382 14.27 -9.84 -14.26
C THR A 382 15.32 -8.94 -13.59
N LYS A 383 16.33 -8.54 -14.36
CA LYS A 383 17.34 -7.56 -13.96
C LYS A 383 17.43 -6.47 -15.01
N GLN A 384 17.52 -5.22 -14.57
CA GLN A 384 17.74 -4.06 -15.41
C GLN A 384 18.82 -3.20 -14.77
N HIS A 385 20.00 -3.12 -15.38
CA HIS A 385 21.09 -2.29 -14.88
C HIS A 385 20.70 -0.81 -14.92
N ALA A 386 21.19 -0.05 -13.94
CA ALA A 386 21.11 1.40 -13.99
C ALA A 386 21.94 1.91 -15.18
N ASP A 387 21.49 3.00 -15.79
CA ASP A 387 22.25 3.66 -16.85
C ASP A 387 23.58 4.21 -16.29
N ASP A 388 23.56 4.66 -15.02
CA ASP A 388 24.71 5.19 -14.30
C ASP A 388 25.02 4.38 -13.03
N GLY A 389 26.23 3.81 -12.96
CA GLY A 389 26.75 3.13 -11.77
C GLY A 389 26.63 1.59 -11.77
N PRO A 390 27.17 0.92 -10.73
CA PRO A 390 27.25 -0.54 -10.69
C PRO A 390 25.95 -1.24 -10.26
N GLY A 391 24.87 -0.48 -10.05
CA GLY A 391 23.62 -1.01 -9.50
C GLY A 391 22.65 -1.54 -10.55
N TYR A 392 21.70 -2.36 -10.13
CA TYR A 392 20.64 -2.87 -10.99
C TYR A 392 19.30 -3.01 -10.25
N TRP A 393 18.23 -2.75 -10.99
CA TRP A 393 16.87 -3.07 -10.59
C TRP A 393 16.59 -4.54 -10.79
N ARG A 394 15.88 -5.13 -9.84
CA ARG A 394 15.43 -6.52 -9.87
C ARG A 394 13.95 -6.59 -9.55
N GLU A 395 13.24 -7.48 -10.21
CA GLU A 395 11.85 -7.82 -9.87
C GLU A 395 11.53 -9.27 -10.24
N THR A 396 10.73 -9.95 -9.43
CA THR A 396 10.11 -11.20 -9.85
C THR A 396 8.78 -10.94 -10.55
N THR A 397 8.64 -11.50 -11.75
CA THR A 397 7.40 -11.44 -12.53
C THR A 397 6.82 -12.83 -12.70
N SER A 398 5.53 -12.93 -12.98
CA SER A 398 4.89 -14.21 -13.33
C SER A 398 4.46 -14.23 -14.79
N ASN A 399 4.81 -15.33 -15.46
CA ASN A 399 4.30 -15.70 -16.78
C ASN A 399 3.13 -16.69 -16.68
N THR A 400 2.49 -16.78 -15.52
CA THR A 400 1.24 -17.51 -15.33
C THR A 400 0.08 -16.55 -15.15
N LYS A 401 -1.12 -16.98 -15.55
CA LYS A 401 -2.33 -16.21 -15.33
C LYS A 401 -2.64 -16.09 -13.84
N ASP A 402 -3.29 -15.00 -13.48
CA ASP A 402 -3.74 -14.78 -12.11
C ASP A 402 -4.71 -15.87 -11.65
N SER A 403 -4.65 -16.17 -10.34
CA SER A 403 -5.64 -17.04 -9.70
C SER A 403 -7.03 -16.47 -9.93
N ARG A 404 -7.99 -17.31 -10.33
CA ARG A 404 -9.37 -16.86 -10.58
C ARG A 404 -10.00 -16.16 -9.37
N LYS A 405 -9.54 -16.44 -8.15
CA LYS A 405 -10.06 -15.79 -6.94
C LYS A 405 -9.64 -14.32 -6.81
N GLU A 406 -8.51 -13.95 -7.41
CA GLU A 406 -7.90 -12.62 -7.32
C GLU A 406 -7.92 -11.89 -8.68
N ALA A 407 -8.18 -12.62 -9.76
CA ALA A 407 -8.22 -12.10 -11.10
C ALA A 407 -9.39 -11.14 -11.32
N VAL A 408 -9.13 -10.14 -12.15
CA VAL A 408 -10.11 -9.17 -12.65
C VAL A 408 -10.19 -9.26 -14.17
N CYS A 409 -11.31 -8.83 -14.75
CA CYS A 409 -11.43 -8.73 -16.19
C CYS A 409 -10.44 -7.69 -16.73
N ALA A 410 -9.61 -8.07 -17.69
CA ALA A 410 -8.60 -7.18 -18.24
C ALA A 410 -9.14 -5.96 -19.02
N SER A 411 -10.42 -6.00 -19.42
CA SER A 411 -11.04 -4.88 -20.14
C SER A 411 -11.77 -3.90 -19.23
N CYS A 412 -12.34 -4.36 -18.12
CA CYS A 412 -13.24 -3.55 -17.30
C CYS A 412 -12.92 -3.56 -15.81
N GLY A 413 -12.08 -4.47 -15.34
CA GLY A 413 -11.73 -4.61 -13.93
C GLY A 413 -12.74 -5.37 -13.05
N LYS A 414 -13.81 -5.94 -13.65
CA LYS A 414 -14.78 -6.74 -12.90
C LYS A 414 -14.10 -7.95 -12.25
N PRO A 415 -14.16 -8.11 -10.91
CA PRO A 415 -13.57 -9.26 -10.24
C PRO A 415 -14.36 -10.53 -10.56
N ALA A 416 -13.71 -11.68 -10.43
CA ALA A 416 -14.42 -12.95 -10.38
C ALA A 416 -15.27 -13.04 -9.11
N GLY A 417 -16.40 -13.73 -9.20
CA GLY A 417 -17.29 -13.94 -8.07
C GLY A 417 -18.17 -15.17 -8.28
N PRO A 418 -19.05 -15.51 -7.32
CA PRO A 418 -19.97 -16.65 -7.44
C PRO A 418 -20.79 -16.61 -8.73
N ASP A 419 -21.21 -15.41 -9.13
CA ASP A 419 -22.06 -15.16 -10.30
C ASP A 419 -21.26 -14.75 -11.55
N VAL A 420 -19.93 -14.66 -11.46
CA VAL A 420 -19.07 -14.12 -12.52
C VAL A 420 -17.86 -15.02 -12.74
N GLU A 421 -17.94 -15.87 -13.77
CA GLU A 421 -16.82 -16.68 -14.22
C GLU A 421 -15.96 -15.93 -15.25
N LEU A 422 -14.66 -15.77 -14.95
CA LEU A 422 -13.72 -15.19 -15.90
C LEU A 422 -13.16 -16.24 -16.86
N LYS A 423 -13.34 -15.99 -18.16
CA LYS A 423 -12.87 -16.81 -19.26
C LYS A 423 -11.46 -16.40 -19.68
N THR A 424 -10.61 -17.38 -19.95
CA THR A 424 -9.22 -17.15 -20.33
C THR A 424 -9.10 -16.89 -21.84
N CYS A 425 -8.21 -15.98 -22.25
CA CYS A 425 -7.84 -15.77 -23.64
C CYS A 425 -7.36 -17.07 -24.29
N SER A 426 -7.97 -17.49 -25.39
CA SER A 426 -7.59 -18.73 -26.10
C SER A 426 -6.22 -18.67 -26.79
N GLY A 427 -5.70 -17.46 -27.05
CA GLY A 427 -4.37 -17.25 -27.62
C GLY A 427 -3.25 -17.40 -26.59
N CYS A 428 -3.05 -16.37 -25.77
CA CYS A 428 -1.93 -16.35 -24.81
C CYS A 428 -2.17 -17.18 -23.55
N ARG A 429 -3.42 -17.54 -23.23
CA ARG A 429 -3.83 -18.21 -21.98
C ARG A 429 -3.50 -17.47 -20.67
N MET A 430 -3.13 -16.19 -20.76
CA MET A 430 -2.69 -15.36 -19.64
C MET A 430 -3.78 -14.42 -19.11
N VAL A 431 -4.53 -13.81 -20.02
CA VAL A 431 -5.46 -12.73 -19.69
C VAL A 431 -6.88 -13.29 -19.50
N LEU A 432 -7.64 -12.71 -18.58
CA LEU A 432 -9.01 -13.13 -18.24
C LEU A 432 -10.07 -12.07 -18.57
N TYR A 433 -11.26 -12.53 -18.97
CA TYR A 433 -12.39 -11.69 -19.38
C TYR A 433 -13.70 -12.18 -18.80
N CYS A 434 -14.58 -11.27 -18.36
CA CYS A 434 -15.93 -11.65 -17.91
C CYS A 434 -16.92 -11.88 -19.07
N SER A 435 -16.57 -11.47 -20.30
CA SER A 435 -17.40 -11.69 -21.49
C SER A 435 -16.57 -11.74 -22.77
N ALA A 436 -17.12 -12.36 -23.82
CA ALA A 436 -16.50 -12.36 -25.15
C ALA A 436 -16.45 -10.94 -25.75
N GLU A 437 -17.40 -10.07 -25.39
CA GLU A 437 -17.43 -8.69 -25.86
C GLU A 437 -16.26 -7.88 -25.28
N HIS A 438 -16.00 -8.01 -23.98
CA HIS A 438 -14.82 -7.41 -23.35
C HIS A 438 -13.51 -7.92 -23.94
N GLN A 439 -13.44 -9.20 -24.34
CA GLN A 439 -12.29 -9.70 -25.08
C GLN A 439 -12.13 -8.99 -26.42
N LYS A 440 -13.20 -8.79 -27.20
CA LYS A 440 -13.13 -8.08 -28.50
C LYS A 440 -12.72 -6.62 -28.35
N VAL A 441 -13.26 -5.92 -27.35
CA VAL A 441 -12.91 -4.52 -27.06
C VAL A 441 -11.43 -4.40 -26.70
N HIS A 442 -10.95 -5.19 -25.73
CA HIS A 442 -9.54 -5.17 -25.34
C HIS A 442 -8.61 -5.64 -26.46
N TRP A 443 -9.04 -6.61 -27.28
CA TRP A 443 -8.30 -7.06 -28.46
C TRP A 443 -8.00 -5.92 -29.42
N LYS A 444 -9.00 -5.09 -29.74
CA LYS A 444 -8.85 -3.94 -30.63
C LYS A 444 -7.99 -2.83 -30.01
N ALA A 445 -8.14 -2.59 -28.71
CA ALA A 445 -7.48 -1.49 -28.01
C ALA A 445 -5.96 -1.71 -27.86
N SER A 446 -5.53 -2.87 -27.37
CA SER A 446 -4.13 -3.11 -26.99
C SER A 446 -3.70 -4.57 -27.10
N HIS A 447 -4.58 -5.53 -26.76
CA HIS A 447 -4.16 -6.91 -26.56
C HIS A 447 -3.68 -7.63 -27.83
N LYS A 448 -4.14 -7.21 -29.03
CA LYS A 448 -3.67 -7.78 -30.31
C LYS A 448 -2.14 -7.75 -30.45
N LYS A 449 -1.48 -6.72 -29.92
CA LYS A 449 -0.01 -6.56 -29.98
C LYS A 449 0.72 -7.35 -28.88
N GLN A 450 0.02 -7.66 -27.79
CA GLN A 450 0.60 -8.30 -26.59
C GLN A 450 0.34 -9.82 -26.56
N CYS A 451 -0.61 -10.31 -27.34
CA CYS A 451 -0.99 -11.72 -27.33
C CYS A 451 0.10 -12.58 -28.00
N THR A 452 0.65 -13.54 -27.25
CA THR A 452 1.72 -14.45 -27.67
C THR A 452 1.33 -15.48 -28.75
N ARG A 453 0.11 -15.39 -29.30
CA ARG A 453 -0.36 -16.25 -30.41
C ARG A 453 0.49 -16.10 -31.69
N ASN A 454 1.32 -15.05 -31.79
CA ASN A 454 2.25 -14.80 -32.90
C ASN A 454 3.69 -15.33 -32.66
N HIS A 455 3.99 -15.99 -31.53
CA HIS A 455 5.30 -16.61 -31.24
C HIS A 455 5.23 -18.14 -31.17
N THR A 456 4.38 -18.76 -31.99
CA THR A 456 4.51 -20.19 -32.31
C THR A 456 4.93 -20.26 -33.77
N PRO A 457 6.13 -20.76 -34.12
CA PRO A 457 6.41 -21.10 -35.51
C PRO A 457 5.36 -22.11 -35.93
N GLN A 458 4.50 -21.73 -36.88
CA GLN A 458 3.79 -22.72 -37.67
C GLN A 458 4.85 -23.41 -38.53
N GLU A 459 5.36 -24.55 -38.08
CA GLU A 459 5.95 -25.52 -38.99
C GLU A 459 4.84 -25.92 -39.98
N LYS A 460 4.89 -25.31 -41.16
CA LYS A 460 4.18 -25.81 -42.33
C LYS A 460 4.95 -27.05 -42.78
N SER A 461 4.39 -28.21 -42.48
CA SER A 461 4.70 -29.47 -43.16
C SER A 461 4.60 -29.25 -44.67
N SER A 462 5.72 -29.42 -45.37
CA SER A 462 5.78 -29.70 -46.80
C SER A 462 6.09 -31.19 -46.97
#